data_AF-A0A2N2G3P4-F1
#
_entry.id   AF-A0A2N2G3P4-F1
#
_cell.length_a   1.000
_cell.length_b   1.000
_cell.length_c   1.000
_cell.angle_alpha   90.00
_cell.angle_beta   90.00
_cell.angle_gamma   90.00
#
_symmetry.space_group_name_H-M   'P 1'
#
loop_
_entity.id
_entity.type
_entity.pdbx_description
1 polymer ?
#
loop_
_entity_poly.entity_id
_entity_poly.type
_entity_poly.pdbx_seq_one_letter_code
_entity_poly.pdbx_strand_id
1 'polypeptide(L)'
;MKPQHFLLAIAALILYFLSDLFQPFLKAILVALLLVIATSNFHSFIFFKIKNRLASSIFVTLFLGAVFFIPLLYFIFSIINYINHIDKQAVIDIYNFSLNFVQSLPNDYSFIKDYLLQSLEQINVGTMFDKTISFGAIVGKNSAKFMIDMFLILTFYFFMNLYSK
;
A
#
# COMPACT_ATOMS: atom_id res chain seq x y z
N MET A 1 10.43 33.73 39.29
CA MET A 1 9.75 32.43 39.17
C MET A 1 10.51 31.39 40.00
N LYS A 2 9.83 30.48 40.71
CA LYS A 2 10.55 29.39 41.39
C LYS A 2 11.28 28.53 40.34
N PRO A 3 12.50 28.05 40.61
CA PRO A 3 13.30 27.26 39.65
C PRO A 3 12.53 26.06 39.05
N GLN A 4 11.64 25.46 39.84
CA GLN A 4 10.77 24.35 39.44
C GLN A 4 9.85 24.71 38.26
N HIS A 5 9.26 25.91 38.24
CA HIS A 5 8.38 26.33 37.15
C HIS A 5 9.15 26.61 35.86
N PHE A 6 10.38 27.13 35.98
CA PHE A 6 11.27 27.35 34.83
C PHE A 6 11.70 26.02 34.20
N LEU A 7 12.09 25.04 35.03
CA LEU A 7 12.44 23.70 34.55
C LEU A 7 11.24 23.00 33.90
N LEU A 8 10.04 23.13 34.47
CA LEU A 8 8.83 22.51 33.92
C LEU A 8 8.42 23.14 32.58
N ALA A 9 8.58 24.47 32.44
CA ALA A 9 8.36 25.15 31.16
C ALA A 9 9.36 24.70 30.08
N ILE A 10 10.64 24.57 30.42
CA ILE A 10 11.66 24.04 29.51
C ILE A 10 11.36 22.58 29.14
N ALA A 11 10.97 21.74 30.10
CA ALA A 11 10.62 20.35 29.84
C ALA A 11 9.42 20.23 28.88
N ALA A 12 8.38 21.05 29.08
CA ALA A 12 7.23 21.10 28.18
C ALA A 12 7.61 21.56 26.76
N LEU A 13 8.47 22.59 26.66
CA LEU A 13 8.99 23.07 25.38
C LEU A 13 9.79 21.99 24.64
N ILE A 14 10.68 21.28 25.36
CA ILE A 14 11.47 20.18 24.80
C ILE A 14 10.54 19.06 24.33
N LEU A 15 9.56 18.66 25.15
CA LEU A 15 8.59 17.61 24.76
C LEU A 15 7.79 17.99 23.52
N TYR A 16 7.41 19.26 23.36
CA TYR A 16 6.75 19.75 22.16
C TYR A 16 7.64 19.58 20.91
N PHE A 17 8.88 20.07 20.96
CA PHE A 17 9.83 19.91 19.85
C PHE A 17 10.16 18.43 19.57
N LEU A 18 10.23 17.61 20.61
CA LEU A 18 10.45 16.17 20.46
C LEU A 18 9.27 15.52 19.73
N SER A 19 8.04 15.86 20.11
CA SER A 19 6.84 15.33 19.46
C SER A 19 6.78 15.70 17.98
N ASP A 20 7.16 16.93 17.63
CA ASP A 20 7.21 17.40 16.24
C ASP A 20 8.31 16.69 15.45
N LEU A 21 9.51 16.57 16.03
CA LEU A 21 10.64 15.87 15.43
C LEU A 21 10.36 14.39 15.17
N PHE A 22 9.68 13.71 16.11
CA PHE A 22 9.38 12.29 16.01
C PHE A 22 8.06 11.99 15.29
N GLN A 23 7.26 13.01 14.95
CA GLN A 23 5.95 12.84 14.30
C GLN A 23 5.93 11.85 13.13
N PRO A 24 6.91 11.85 12.18
CA PRO A 24 6.92 10.88 11.09
C PRO A 24 7.19 9.43 11.54
N PHE A 25 7.77 9.22 12.72
CA PHE A 25 8.17 7.90 13.23
C PHE A 25 7.19 7.31 14.25
N LEU A 26 6.38 8.13 14.94
CA LEU A 26 5.46 7.69 16.00
C LEU A 26 4.58 6.52 15.57
N LYS A 27 3.97 6.62 14.38
CA LYS A 27 3.12 5.57 13.83
C LYS A 27 3.89 4.26 13.63
N ALA A 28 5.09 4.33 13.07
CA ALA A 28 5.91 3.15 12.81
C ALA A 28 6.36 2.47 14.12
N ILE A 29 6.73 3.26 15.13
CA ILE A 29 7.10 2.76 16.47
C ILE A 29 5.92 2.03 17.12
N LEU A 30 4.72 2.63 17.08
CA LEU A 30 3.52 2.02 17.66
C LEU A 30 3.14 0.71 16.95
N VAL A 31 3.17 0.70 15.62
CA VAL A 31 2.87 -0.51 14.84
C VAL A 31 3.92 -1.58 15.12
N ALA A 32 5.21 -1.23 15.14
CA ALA A 32 6.28 -2.17 15.48
C ALA A 32 6.10 -2.77 16.88
N LEU A 33 5.75 -1.96 17.88
CA LEU A 33 5.47 -2.42 19.23
C LEU A 33 4.34 -3.45 19.27
N LEU A 34 3.22 -3.17 18.60
CA LEU A 34 2.11 -4.12 18.49
C LEU A 34 2.54 -5.42 17.79
N LEU A 35 3.36 -5.30 16.75
CA LEU A 35 3.90 -6.43 16.02
C LEU A 35 4.78 -7.32 16.90
N VAL A 36 5.67 -6.72 17.70
CA VAL A 36 6.54 -7.44 18.66
C VAL A 36 5.69 -8.21 19.67
N ILE A 37 4.67 -7.57 20.23
CA ILE A 37 3.76 -8.21 21.18
C ILE A 37 3.05 -9.41 20.51
N ALA A 38 2.50 -9.21 19.32
CA ALA A 38 1.78 -10.24 18.58
C ALA A 38 2.66 -11.42 18.16
N THR A 39 3.95 -11.19 17.92
CA THR A 39 4.92 -12.19 17.43
C THR A 39 5.85 -12.74 18.51
N SER A 40 5.67 -12.32 19.76
CA SER A 40 6.52 -12.69 20.91
C SER A 40 6.69 -14.21 21.10
N ASN A 41 5.61 -14.98 20.94
CA ASN A 41 5.66 -16.45 21.01
C ASN A 41 6.51 -17.04 19.88
N PHE A 42 6.38 -16.51 18.66
CA PHE A 42 7.16 -16.94 17.51
C PHE A 42 8.64 -16.59 17.69
N HIS A 43 8.93 -15.38 18.16
CA HIS A 43 10.31 -14.97 18.46
C HIS A 43 10.95 -15.87 19.52
N SER A 44 10.24 -16.19 20.61
CA SER A 44 10.71 -17.11 21.65
C SER A 44 11.03 -18.51 21.11
N PHE A 45 10.18 -19.04 20.22
CA PHE A 45 10.41 -20.33 19.56
C PHE A 45 11.69 -20.33 18.71
N ILE A 46 11.92 -19.27 17.94
CA ILE A 46 13.14 -19.13 17.12
C ILE A 46 14.37 -18.92 18.02
N PHE A 47 14.25 -18.13 19.08
CA PHE A 47 15.33 -17.88 20.03
C PHE A 47 15.79 -19.18 20.69
N PHE A 48 14.87 -20.08 21.07
CA PHE A 48 15.23 -21.37 21.66
C PHE A 48 16.07 -22.25 20.72
N LYS A 49 15.83 -22.19 19.41
CA LYS A 49 16.60 -22.94 18.40
C LYS A 49 17.98 -22.33 18.13
N ILE A 50 18.05 -21.01 18.01
CA ILE A 50 19.28 -20.32 17.59
C ILE A 50 20.21 -20.03 18.77
N LYS A 51 19.65 -19.79 19.97
CA LYS A 51 20.36 -19.41 21.21
C LYS A 51 21.21 -18.13 21.11
N ASN A 52 21.07 -17.37 20.03
CA ASN A 52 21.70 -16.08 19.81
C ASN A 52 20.63 -15.02 19.50
N ARG A 53 20.59 -13.96 20.32
CA ARG A 53 19.59 -12.88 20.23
C ARG A 53 19.67 -12.11 18.91
N LEU A 54 20.88 -11.80 18.45
CA LEU A 54 21.08 -11.08 17.20
C LEU A 54 20.55 -11.90 16.02
N ALA A 55 20.97 -13.16 15.92
CA ALA A 55 20.55 -14.03 14.84
C ALA A 55 19.04 -14.33 14.87
N SER A 56 18.46 -14.52 16.06
CA SER A 56 17.00 -14.68 16.22
C SER A 56 16.23 -13.45 15.74
N SER A 57 16.66 -12.26 16.15
CA SER A 57 16.01 -11.00 15.79
C SER A 57 16.11 -10.71 14.28
N ILE A 58 17.28 -10.96 13.68
CA ILE A 58 17.48 -10.86 12.23
C ILE A 58 16.54 -11.82 11.50
N PHE A 59 16.52 -13.09 11.90
CA PHE A 59 15.71 -14.12 11.23
C PHE A 59 14.22 -13.80 11.28
N VAL A 60 13.70 -13.45 12.46
CA VAL A 60 12.28 -13.14 12.62
C VAL A 60 11.91 -11.86 11.86
N THR A 61 12.78 -10.85 11.85
CA THR A 61 12.55 -9.61 11.07
C THR A 61 12.53 -9.89 9.57
N LEU A 62 13.48 -10.68 9.06
CA LEU A 62 13.51 -11.09 7.65
C LEU A 62 12.29 -11.92 7.26
N PHE A 63 11.91 -12.88 8.10
CA PHE A 63 10.72 -13.69 7.90
C PHE A 63 9.47 -12.83 7.80
N LEU A 64 9.30 -11.90 8.74
CA LEU A 64 8.14 -11.01 8.77
C LEU A 64 8.16 -10.02 7.59
N GLY A 65 9.34 -9.51 7.23
CA GLY A 65 9.54 -8.74 6.02
C GLY A 65 9.12 -9.50 4.76
N ALA A 66 9.48 -10.78 4.65
CA ALA A 66 9.06 -11.62 3.54
C ALA A 66 7.52 -11.80 3.49
N VAL A 67 6.88 -12.01 4.64
CA VAL A 67 5.41 -12.12 4.76
C VAL A 67 4.71 -10.86 4.23
N PHE A 68 5.26 -9.67 4.46
CA PHE A 68 4.66 -8.43 3.97
C PHE A 68 5.06 -8.07 2.53
N PHE A 69 6.34 -8.19 2.17
CA PHE A 69 6.85 -7.70 0.89
C PHE A 69 6.58 -8.66 -0.27
N ILE A 70 6.59 -9.98 -0.06
CA ILE A 70 6.38 -10.94 -1.17
C ILE A 70 4.99 -10.76 -1.80
N PRO A 71 3.87 -10.75 -1.03
CA PRO A 71 2.55 -10.55 -1.60
C PRO A 71 2.40 -9.18 -2.26
N LEU A 72 2.99 -8.14 -1.66
CA LEU A 72 2.94 -6.78 -2.19
C LEU A 72 3.67 -6.67 -3.54
N LEU A 73 4.89 -7.20 -3.64
CA LEU A 73 5.66 -7.18 -4.88
C LEU A 73 4.95 -7.96 -5.98
N TYR A 74 4.41 -9.14 -5.66
CA TYR A 74 3.59 -9.91 -6.59
C TYR A 74 2.41 -9.08 -7.12
N PHE A 75 1.69 -8.41 -6.22
CA PHE A 75 0.56 -7.56 -6.57
C PHE A 75 0.98 -6.40 -7.50
N ILE A 76 2.07 -5.70 -7.19
CA ILE A 76 2.61 -4.61 -8.02
C ILE A 76 2.95 -5.13 -9.41
N PHE A 77 3.70 -6.24 -9.51
CA PHE A 77 4.08 -6.82 -10.79
C PHE A 77 2.87 -7.28 -11.60
N SER A 78 1.86 -7.85 -10.94
CA SER A 78 0.61 -8.25 -11.60
C SER A 78 -0.12 -7.05 -12.20
N ILE A 79 -0.17 -5.91 -11.51
CA ILE A 79 -0.80 -4.69 -12.03
C ILE A 79 -0.01 -4.10 -13.19
N ILE A 80 1.32 -4.04 -13.08
CA ILE A 80 2.18 -3.59 -14.17
C ILE A 80 1.98 -4.46 -15.40
N ASN A 81 1.97 -5.78 -15.21
CA ASN A 81 1.72 -6.73 -16.29
C ASN A 81 0.35 -6.51 -16.92
N TYR A 82 -0.70 -6.33 -16.11
CA TYR A 82 -2.05 -6.05 -16.59
C TYR A 82 -2.08 -4.77 -17.44
N ILE A 83 -1.53 -3.66 -16.94
CA ILE A 83 -1.51 -2.37 -17.65
C ILE A 83 -0.74 -2.45 -18.97
N ASN A 84 0.41 -3.11 -18.97
CA ASN A 84 1.24 -3.24 -20.19
C ASN A 84 0.56 -4.05 -21.31
N HIS A 85 -0.39 -4.92 -20.97
CA HIS A 85 -1.16 -5.71 -21.94
C HIS A 85 -2.43 -5.00 -22.42
N ILE A 86 -2.77 -3.83 -21.85
CA ILE A 86 -3.91 -3.05 -22.35
C ILE A 86 -3.47 -2.30 -23.60
N ASP A 87 -3.82 -2.85 -24.76
CA ASP A 87 -3.70 -2.16 -26.03
C ASP A 87 -4.86 -1.18 -26.21
N LYS A 88 -4.52 0.12 -26.22
CA LYS A 88 -5.49 1.19 -26.46
C LYS A 88 -6.23 1.01 -27.79
N GLN A 89 -5.56 0.52 -28.82
CA GLN A 89 -6.17 0.30 -30.12
C GLN A 89 -7.17 -0.85 -30.06
N ALA A 90 -6.82 -1.96 -29.42
CA ALA A 90 -7.75 -3.08 -29.23
C ALA A 90 -9.04 -2.66 -28.49
N VAL A 91 -8.94 -1.80 -27.47
CA VAL A 91 -10.12 -1.27 -26.76
C VAL A 91 -10.97 -0.38 -27.67
N ILE A 92 -10.34 0.47 -28.50
CA ILE A 92 -11.04 1.29 -29.49
C ILE A 92 -11.74 0.41 -30.54
N ASP A 93 -11.08 -0.64 -31.01
CA ASP A 93 -11.63 -1.56 -32.01
C ASP A 93 -12.83 -2.34 -31.46
N ILE A 94 -12.77 -2.79 -30.20
CA ILE A 94 -13.91 -3.42 -29.51
C ILE A 94 -15.09 -2.44 -29.37
N TYR A 95 -14.81 -1.17 -29.04
CA TYR A 95 -15.84 -0.14 -28.98
C TYR A 95 -16.48 0.10 -30.34
N ASN A 96 -15.68 0.26 -31.39
CA ASN A 96 -16.17 0.46 -32.76
C ASN A 96 -16.95 -0.76 -33.27
N PHE A 97 -16.49 -1.97 -32.96
CA PHE A 97 -17.23 -3.21 -33.26
C PHE A 97 -18.61 -3.21 -32.58
N SER A 98 -18.66 -2.83 -31.29
CA SER A 98 -19.91 -2.73 -30.54
C SER A 98 -20.85 -1.69 -31.12
N LEU A 99 -20.31 -0.53 -31.52
CA LEU A 99 -21.07 0.53 -32.19
C LEU A 99 -21.66 0.03 -33.52
N ASN A 100 -20.84 -0.57 -34.38
CA ASN A 100 -21.25 -1.11 -35.67
C ASN A 100 -22.29 -2.23 -35.52
N PHE A 101 -22.13 -3.09 -34.53
CA PHE A 101 -23.08 -4.15 -34.21
C PHE A 101 -24.46 -3.57 -33.86
N VAL A 102 -24.51 -2.58 -32.96
CA VAL A 102 -25.77 -1.91 -32.59
C VAL A 102 -26.37 -1.16 -33.78
N GLN A 103 -25.55 -0.50 -34.61
CA GLN A 103 -26.03 0.17 -35.83
C GLN A 103 -26.63 -0.79 -36.86
N SER A 104 -26.10 -2.02 -36.94
CA SER A 104 -26.57 -3.06 -37.85
C SER A 104 -27.89 -3.74 -37.43
N LEU A 105 -28.41 -3.45 -36.22
CA LEU A 105 -29.68 -4.02 -35.77
C LEU A 105 -30.86 -3.59 -36.66
N PRO A 106 -31.76 -4.52 -37.02
CA PRO A 106 -32.96 -4.24 -37.80
C PRO A 106 -33.86 -3.18 -37.15
N ASN A 107 -34.56 -2.40 -37.97
CA ASN A 107 -35.42 -1.30 -37.51
C ASN A 107 -36.64 -1.78 -36.71
N ASP A 108 -36.99 -3.06 -36.80
CA ASP A 108 -38.04 -3.69 -35.98
C ASP A 108 -37.74 -3.62 -34.47
N TYR A 109 -36.47 -3.36 -34.10
CA TYR A 109 -35.99 -3.20 -32.72
C TYR A 109 -35.50 -1.78 -32.41
N SER A 110 -36.04 -0.76 -33.09
CA SER A 110 -35.63 0.64 -32.96
C SER A 110 -35.53 1.15 -31.52
N PHE A 111 -36.48 0.79 -30.65
CA PHE A 111 -36.45 1.15 -29.23
C PHE A 111 -35.18 0.63 -28.49
N ILE A 112 -34.80 -0.62 -28.75
CA ILE A 112 -33.62 -1.25 -28.13
C ILE A 112 -32.35 -0.65 -28.74
N LYS A 113 -32.36 -0.41 -30.05
CA LYS A 113 -31.26 0.20 -30.79
C LYS A 113 -30.93 1.60 -30.24
N ASP A 114 -31.93 2.45 -30.06
CA ASP A 114 -31.75 3.82 -29.57
C ASP A 114 -31.21 3.84 -28.14
N TYR A 115 -31.70 2.95 -27.26
CA TYR A 115 -31.22 2.83 -25.89
C TYR A 115 -29.75 2.36 -25.81
N LEU A 116 -29.37 1.40 -26.67
CA LEU A 116 -28.00 0.90 -26.74
C LEU A 116 -27.03 1.94 -27.33
N LEU A 117 -27.44 2.69 -28.35
CA LEU A 117 -26.65 3.79 -28.91
C LEU A 117 -26.42 4.88 -27.86
N GLN A 118 -27.48 5.30 -27.15
CA GLN A 118 -27.38 6.28 -26.08
C GLN A 118 -26.47 5.81 -24.94
N SER A 119 -26.42 4.51 -24.67
CA SER A 119 -25.53 3.92 -23.65
C SER A 119 -24.07 3.90 -24.12
N LEU A 120 -23.82 3.57 -25.39
CA LEU A 120 -22.48 3.56 -25.98
C LEU A 120 -21.90 4.96 -26.12
N GLU A 121 -22.71 5.96 -26.49
CA GLU A 121 -22.26 7.36 -26.63
C GLU A 121 -21.77 7.99 -25.30
N GLN A 122 -22.25 7.48 -24.16
CA GLN A 122 -21.76 7.89 -22.85
C GLN A 122 -20.37 7.33 -22.51
N ILE A 123 -19.88 6.33 -23.26
CA ILE A 123 -18.58 5.70 -23.03
C ILE A 123 -17.51 6.48 -23.78
N ASN A 124 -16.66 7.19 -23.03
CA ASN A 124 -15.45 7.77 -23.57
C ASN A 124 -14.26 6.83 -23.30
N VAL A 125 -13.86 6.08 -24.34
CA VAL A 125 -12.74 5.13 -24.31
C VAL A 125 -11.43 5.78 -23.84
N GLY A 126 -11.17 7.03 -24.24
CA GLY A 126 -10.01 7.79 -23.79
C GLY A 126 -10.01 7.99 -22.27
N THR A 127 -11.12 8.45 -21.71
CA THR A 127 -11.24 8.64 -20.25
C THR A 127 -11.19 7.33 -19.47
N MET A 128 -11.69 6.22 -20.03
CA MET A 128 -11.57 4.88 -19.45
C MET A 128 -10.10 4.45 -19.35
N PHE A 129 -9.34 4.67 -20.43
CA PHE A 129 -7.92 4.37 -20.46
C PHE A 129 -7.16 5.24 -19.44
N ASP A 130 -7.40 6.55 -19.41
CA ASP A 130 -6.76 7.47 -18.48
C ASP A 130 -7.08 7.13 -17.01
N LYS A 131 -8.33 6.72 -16.72
CA LYS A 131 -8.73 6.22 -15.40
C LYS A 131 -8.00 4.94 -15.00
N THR A 132 -7.74 4.05 -15.96
CA THR A 132 -7.00 2.80 -15.71
C THR A 132 -5.53 3.08 -15.41
N ILE A 133 -4.89 3.97 -16.18
CA ILE A 133 -3.50 4.38 -15.96
C ILE A 133 -3.37 5.14 -14.63
N SER A 134 -4.28 6.08 -14.35
CA SER A 134 -4.26 6.83 -13.09
C SER A 134 -4.53 5.93 -11.88
N PHE A 135 -5.40 4.91 -12.00
CA PHE A 135 -5.55 3.88 -10.97
C PHE A 135 -4.22 3.17 -10.71
N GLY A 136 -3.53 2.72 -11.77
CA GLY A 136 -2.19 2.12 -11.65
C GLY A 136 -1.19 3.05 -10.94
N ALA A 137 -1.19 4.34 -11.28
CA ALA A 137 -0.33 5.33 -10.65
C ALA A 137 -0.66 5.54 -9.16
N ILE A 138 -1.94 5.59 -8.79
CA ILE A 138 -2.40 5.70 -7.39
C ILE A 138 -1.96 4.47 -6.61
N VAL A 139 -2.15 3.28 -7.17
CA VAL A 139 -1.72 2.02 -6.55
C VAL A 139 -0.21 2.01 -6.37
N GLY A 140 0.56 2.39 -7.40
CA GLY A 140 2.02 2.50 -7.31
C GLY A 140 2.49 3.46 -6.22
N LYS A 141 1.91 4.67 -6.17
CA LYS A 141 2.22 5.68 -5.15
C LYS A 141 1.93 5.18 -3.73
N ASN A 142 0.77 4.59 -3.51
CA ASN A 142 0.38 4.07 -2.19
C ASN A 142 1.21 2.86 -1.79
N SER A 143 1.56 2.00 -2.74
CA SER A 143 2.43 0.84 -2.50
C SER A 143 3.84 1.28 -2.11
N ALA A 144 4.43 2.26 -2.79
CA ALA A 144 5.73 2.82 -2.44
C ALA A 144 5.73 3.44 -1.03
N LYS A 145 4.68 4.21 -0.70
CA LYS A 145 4.50 4.76 0.65
C LYS A 145 4.42 3.66 1.70
N PHE A 146 3.64 2.60 1.43
CA PHE A 146 3.54 1.45 2.32
C PHE A 146 4.89 0.73 2.51
N MET A 147 5.69 0.59 1.45
CA MET A 147 7.03 -0.01 1.56
C MET A 147 7.96 0.77 2.49
N ILE A 148 7.94 2.11 2.39
CA ILE A 148 8.73 3.00 3.25
C ILE A 148 8.26 2.87 4.71
N ASP A 149 6.93 2.95 4.94
CA ASP A 149 6.33 2.78 6.27
C ASP A 149 6.73 1.41 6.87
N MET A 150 6.64 0.34 6.06
CA MET A 150 6.95 -1.03 6.48
C MET A 150 8.43 -1.21 6.80
N PHE A 151 9.33 -0.65 5.99
CA PHE A 151 10.77 -0.70 6.25
C PHE A 151 11.12 -0.07 7.60
N LEU A 152 10.51 1.07 7.91
CA LEU A 152 10.68 1.74 9.19
C LEU A 152 10.10 0.91 10.36
N ILE A 153 8.91 0.34 10.18
CA ILE A 153 8.30 -0.59 11.15
C ILE A 153 9.22 -1.77 11.44
N LEU A 154 9.75 -2.42 10.40
CA LEU A 154 10.65 -3.57 10.55
C LEU A 154 11.97 -3.19 11.21
N THR A 155 12.46 -1.98 10.97
CA THR A 155 13.66 -1.46 11.65
C THR A 155 13.43 -1.33 13.16
N PHE A 156 12.32 -0.71 13.58
CA PHE A 156 11.97 -0.63 15.01
C PHE A 156 11.68 -2.01 15.60
N TYR A 157 10.96 -2.85 14.86
CA TYR A 157 10.66 -4.24 15.25
C TYR A 157 11.92 -5.05 15.52
N PHE A 158 12.95 -4.90 14.67
CA PHE A 158 14.24 -5.54 14.85
C PHE A 158 14.90 -5.13 16.17
N PHE A 159 15.01 -3.82 16.42
CA PHE A 159 15.65 -3.33 17.64
C PHE A 159 14.86 -3.70 18.90
N MET A 160 13.53 -3.67 18.84
CA MET A 160 12.68 -4.08 19.97
C MET A 160 12.87 -5.56 20.31
N ASN A 161 12.91 -6.46 19.31
CA ASN A 161 13.18 -7.87 19.55
C ASN A 161 14.61 -8.12 20.04
N LEU A 162 15.60 -7.38 19.50
CA LEU A 162 17.00 -7.51 19.88
C LEU A 162 17.25 -7.16 21.35
N TYR A 163 16.62 -6.09 21.82
CA TYR A 163 16.76 -5.59 23.19
C TYR A 163 15.65 -6.04 24.13
N SER A 164 14.71 -6.87 23.66
CA SER A 164 13.72 -7.53 24.51
C SER A 164 14.45 -8.39 25.55
N LYS A 165 14.13 -8.16 26.83
CA LYS A 165 14.63 -8.97 27.94
C LYS A 165 13.71 -10.15 28.20
#